data_AF-A0A8S4RL60-F1
#
_entry.id   AF-A0A8S4RL60-F1
#
_cell.length_a   1.000
_cell.length_b   1.000
_cell.length_c   1.000
_cell.angle_alpha   90.00
_cell.angle_beta   90.00
_cell.angle_gamma   90.00
#
_symmetry.space_group_name_H-M   'P 1'
#
loop_
_entity.id
_entity.type
_entity.pdbx_description
1 polymer ?
#
loop_
_entity_poly.entity_id
_entity_poly.type
_entity_poly.pdbx_seq_one_letter_code
_entity_poly.pdbx_strand_id
1 'polypeptide(L)'
;MSDIKWCFFSVFLFCLLARNSFGLSPVILIPGDGGSQLEAKLNKTNVVHYICAKTSTDYYNIWLNLELLVPFVIDCWVDNLKLEYDNVTRTTRDPPGVDIRVPGWGNPEPVEWLDPSHDSAGTYFNTIGDALVKNGYVRNVSLRGAPYDFRRAPNENGEFFVKLKTLVQETYTMNNKTPVTLLTHSMGGSMALHFLRLQTQSWKDLYIRRMISLSTPWGGAMKALKVFAIGDDLGSLMLSQSTLRAEQITCPSLAWLLPSKNFWKPSEVLVQTDKFNYTINDLEKLFNDLDVPNAWEMRKDTEKYSSDFSAPGVELHCLYGYNISTVER
;
A
#
# COMPACT_ATOMS: atom_id res chain seq x y z
N MET A 1 -63.44 -4.88 -10.02
CA MET A 1 -62.45 -3.92 -10.57
C MET A 1 -61.66 -3.15 -9.51
N SER A 2 -62.02 -3.18 -8.21
CA SER A 2 -61.26 -2.50 -7.14
C SER A 2 -60.00 -3.25 -6.68
N ASP A 3 -60.03 -4.59 -6.68
CA ASP A 3 -58.95 -5.40 -6.07
C ASP A 3 -57.66 -5.42 -6.91
N ILE A 4 -57.78 -5.28 -8.23
CA ILE A 4 -56.64 -5.19 -9.15
C ILE A 4 -55.89 -3.86 -8.97
N LYS A 5 -56.61 -2.77 -8.66
CA LYS A 5 -55.98 -1.45 -8.42
C LYS A 5 -55.18 -1.43 -7.12
N TRP A 6 -55.63 -2.14 -6.08
CA TRP A 6 -54.90 -2.29 -4.81
C TRP A 6 -53.63 -3.14 -4.96
N CYS A 7 -53.68 -4.23 -5.74
CA CYS A 7 -52.48 -5.02 -6.04
C CYS A 7 -51.43 -4.22 -6.81
N PHE A 8 -51.82 -3.43 -7.82
CA PHE A 8 -50.87 -2.59 -8.57
C PHE A 8 -50.25 -1.50 -7.72
N PHE A 9 -51.01 -0.88 -6.81
CA PHE A 9 -50.50 0.16 -5.92
C PHE A 9 -49.53 -0.40 -4.86
N SER A 10 -49.84 -1.58 -4.30
CA SER A 10 -48.94 -2.29 -3.38
C SER A 10 -47.66 -2.77 -4.07
N VAL A 11 -47.73 -3.28 -5.31
CA VAL A 11 -46.53 -3.70 -6.06
C VAL A 11 -45.67 -2.49 -6.43
N PHE A 12 -46.26 -1.36 -6.80
CA PHE A 12 -45.51 -0.13 -7.10
C PHE A 12 -44.84 0.46 -5.86
N LEU A 13 -45.52 0.41 -4.70
CA LEU A 13 -44.94 0.81 -3.40
C LEU A 13 -43.84 -0.15 -2.95
N PHE A 14 -44.00 -1.47 -3.13
CA PHE A 14 -42.94 -2.45 -2.88
C PHE A 14 -41.77 -2.31 -3.84
N CYS A 15 -41.97 -1.93 -5.11
CA CYS A 15 -40.88 -1.63 -6.04
C CYS A 15 -40.16 -0.30 -5.70
N LEU A 16 -40.87 0.70 -5.19
CA LEU A 16 -40.28 1.94 -4.67
C LEU A 16 -39.54 1.73 -3.35
N LEU A 17 -40.03 0.84 -2.48
CA LEU A 17 -39.35 0.43 -1.24
C LEU A 17 -38.21 -0.56 -1.49
N ALA A 18 -38.30 -1.43 -2.50
CA ALA A 18 -37.24 -2.35 -2.91
C ALA A 18 -36.13 -1.67 -3.71
N ARG A 19 -36.39 -0.50 -4.33
CA ARG A 19 -35.30 0.39 -4.81
C ARG A 19 -34.37 0.83 -3.68
N ASN A 20 -34.80 0.73 -2.42
CA ASN A 20 -33.99 1.01 -1.23
C ASN A 20 -33.45 -0.25 -0.52
N SER A 21 -33.51 -1.46 -1.10
CA SER A 21 -33.15 -2.71 -0.38
C SER A 21 -31.98 -3.53 -0.92
N PHE A 22 -31.08 -2.95 -1.72
CA PHE A 22 -29.69 -3.43 -1.86
C PHE A 22 -28.75 -2.22 -1.78
N GLY A 23 -28.60 -1.65 -0.59
CA GLY A 23 -27.66 -0.56 -0.35
C GLY A 23 -26.24 -0.97 -0.76
N LEU A 24 -25.58 -0.12 -1.54
CA LEU A 24 -24.16 -0.29 -1.88
C LEU A 24 -23.35 -0.34 -0.59
N SER A 25 -22.56 -1.40 -0.39
CA SER A 25 -21.61 -1.45 0.72
C SER A 25 -20.55 -0.37 0.48
N PRO A 26 -20.36 0.58 1.40
CA PRO A 26 -19.36 1.64 1.23
C PRO A 26 -17.96 1.01 1.14
N VAL A 27 -17.06 1.67 0.40
CA VAL A 27 -15.73 1.17 0.04
C VAL A 27 -14.66 2.03 0.69
N ILE A 28 -13.69 1.38 1.32
CA ILE A 28 -12.41 1.98 1.70
C ILE A 28 -11.33 1.41 0.79
N LEU A 29 -10.61 2.29 0.11
CA LEU A 29 -9.45 1.97 -0.73
C LEU A 29 -8.20 1.89 0.15
N ILE A 30 -7.50 0.76 0.10
CA ILE A 30 -6.22 0.55 0.79
C ILE A 30 -5.13 0.30 -0.27
N PRO A 31 -4.22 1.26 -0.47
CA PRO A 31 -3.22 1.21 -1.53
C PRO A 31 -2.10 0.22 -1.26
N GLY A 32 -1.35 -0.10 -2.31
CA GLY A 32 -0.12 -0.89 -2.23
C GLY A 32 1.13 -0.04 -2.00
N ASP A 33 2.28 -0.65 -2.23
CA ASP A 33 3.57 0.03 -2.19
C ASP A 33 3.63 1.15 -3.24
N GLY A 34 4.13 2.32 -2.85
CA GLY A 34 4.07 3.55 -3.65
C GLY A 34 2.66 4.13 -3.89
N GLY A 35 1.59 3.52 -3.37
CA GLY A 35 0.21 3.84 -3.76
C GLY A 35 -0.48 4.96 -2.94
N SER A 36 0.26 5.72 -2.13
CA SER A 36 -0.24 6.88 -1.40
C SER A 36 0.60 8.10 -1.73
N GLN A 37 0.02 9.29 -1.82
CA GLN A 37 0.82 10.52 -1.78
C GLN A 37 1.65 10.59 -0.48
N LEU A 38 2.82 11.22 -0.56
CA LEU A 38 3.61 11.65 0.60
C LEU A 38 4.00 13.10 0.44
N GLU A 39 4.00 13.82 1.57
CA GLU A 39 4.47 15.20 1.64
C GLU A 39 5.70 15.32 2.54
N ALA A 40 6.63 16.19 2.16
CA ALA A 40 7.85 16.46 2.91
C ALA A 40 7.96 17.92 3.32
N LYS A 41 8.55 18.18 4.50
CA LYS A 41 9.02 19.49 4.93
C LYS A 41 10.50 19.42 5.29
N LEU A 42 11.28 20.40 4.82
CA LEU A 42 12.74 20.38 4.94
C LEU A 42 13.27 21.45 5.89
N ASN A 43 14.26 21.06 6.69
CA ASN A 43 15.12 21.88 7.54
C ASN A 43 16.48 21.19 7.72
N LYS A 44 17.15 20.90 6.61
CA LYS A 44 18.42 20.16 6.54
C LYS A 44 19.61 21.10 6.74
N THR A 45 20.65 20.62 7.42
CA THR A 45 21.93 21.33 7.55
C THR A 45 22.83 21.12 6.32
N ASN A 46 22.81 19.91 5.77
CA ASN A 46 23.63 19.46 4.65
C ASN A 46 22.76 18.89 3.52
N VAL A 47 23.30 18.93 2.30
CA VAL A 47 22.67 18.39 1.09
C VAL A 47 23.73 17.71 0.23
N VAL A 48 23.31 16.72 -0.57
CA VAL A 48 24.18 15.94 -1.45
C VAL A 48 24.71 16.76 -2.63
N HIS A 49 23.91 17.73 -3.12
CA HIS A 49 24.28 18.62 -4.22
C HIS A 49 23.79 20.05 -3.97
N TYR A 50 24.45 21.04 -4.60
CA TYR A 50 24.13 22.46 -4.46
C TYR A 50 22.74 22.84 -4.98
N ILE A 51 22.15 22.00 -5.85
CA ILE A 51 20.80 22.17 -6.40
C ILE A 51 19.71 21.70 -5.43
N CYS A 52 20.06 20.93 -4.39
CA CYS A 52 19.08 20.41 -3.45
C CYS A 52 18.69 21.47 -2.41
N ALA A 53 17.38 21.64 -2.20
CA ALA A 53 16.88 22.54 -1.17
C ALA A 53 17.26 22.05 0.23
N LYS A 54 17.73 22.99 1.07
CA LYS A 54 17.95 22.74 2.50
C LYS A 54 16.68 22.91 3.32
N THR A 55 15.86 23.90 2.97
CA THR A 55 14.66 24.28 3.71
C THR A 55 13.45 24.37 2.79
N SER A 56 12.27 24.14 3.33
CA SER A 56 10.99 24.46 2.68
C SER A 56 10.12 25.26 3.64
N THR A 57 9.31 26.18 3.12
CA THR A 57 8.39 26.98 3.95
C THR A 57 7.30 26.11 4.53
N ASP A 58 6.68 25.31 3.68
CA ASP A 58 5.59 24.39 3.98
C ASP A 58 5.90 22.97 3.48
N TYR A 59 4.96 22.06 3.74
CA TYR A 59 4.99 20.74 3.14
C TYR A 59 4.77 20.84 1.63
N TYR A 60 5.50 20.04 0.86
CA TYR A 60 5.29 19.86 -0.57
C TYR A 60 5.13 18.38 -0.89
N ASN A 61 4.45 18.07 -1.99
CA ASN A 61 4.31 16.71 -2.47
C ASN A 61 5.66 16.15 -2.92
N ILE A 62 6.20 15.20 -2.15
CA ILE A 62 7.46 14.51 -2.45
C ILE A 62 7.21 13.24 -3.26
N TRP A 63 6.00 12.68 -3.17
CA TRP A 63 5.63 11.50 -3.93
C TRP A 63 4.12 11.51 -4.26
N LEU A 64 3.70 11.36 -5.52
CA LEU A 64 4.51 11.32 -6.74
C LEU A 64 4.68 12.73 -7.31
N ASN A 65 5.92 13.13 -7.57
CA ASN A 65 6.22 14.39 -8.25
C ASN A 65 7.30 14.14 -9.31
N LEU A 66 6.91 14.15 -10.59
CA LEU A 66 7.79 13.80 -11.70
C LEU A 66 8.96 14.77 -11.86
N GLU A 67 8.80 16.04 -11.47
CA GLU A 67 9.87 17.04 -11.51
C GLU A 67 11.02 16.68 -10.57
N LEU A 68 10.73 15.95 -9.47
CA LEU A 68 11.74 15.48 -8.53
C LEU A 68 12.49 14.23 -9.01
N LEU A 69 11.99 13.56 -10.06
CA LEU A 69 12.54 12.31 -10.57
C LEU A 69 13.39 12.48 -11.82
N VAL A 70 13.55 13.71 -12.32
CA VAL A 70 14.43 13.98 -13.47
C VAL A 70 15.91 13.80 -13.10
N PRO A 71 16.80 13.54 -14.07
CA PRO A 71 18.24 13.42 -13.82
C PRO A 71 18.79 14.61 -13.02
N PHE A 72 19.78 14.34 -12.15
CA PHE A 72 20.38 15.26 -11.18
C PHE A 72 19.46 15.67 -10.00
N VAL A 73 18.16 15.88 -10.21
CA VAL A 73 17.22 16.24 -9.12
C VAL A 73 16.86 15.01 -8.28
N ILE A 74 16.81 13.84 -8.92
CA ILE A 74 16.51 12.56 -8.26
C ILE A 74 17.42 12.26 -7.05
N ASP A 75 18.68 12.72 -7.06
CA ASP A 75 19.58 12.53 -5.92
C ASP A 75 19.12 13.32 -4.69
N CYS A 76 18.51 14.49 -4.90
CA CYS A 76 17.86 15.26 -3.83
C CYS A 76 16.61 14.56 -3.30
N TRP A 77 15.84 13.93 -4.20
CA TRP A 77 14.66 13.14 -3.83
C TRP A 77 15.06 11.91 -2.99
N VAL A 78 16.06 11.14 -3.45
CA VAL A 78 16.62 10.00 -2.71
C VAL A 78 17.10 10.44 -1.33
N ASP A 79 17.86 11.53 -1.24
CA ASP A 79 18.40 12.02 0.03
C ASP A 79 17.32 12.50 1.02
N ASN A 80 16.13 12.83 0.53
CA ASN A 80 15.00 13.24 1.36
C ASN A 80 14.05 12.09 1.70
N LEU A 81 13.87 11.11 0.81
CA LEU A 81 12.87 10.06 0.99
C LEU A 81 13.43 8.77 1.60
N LYS A 82 14.73 8.49 1.46
CA LYS A 82 15.38 7.32 2.06
C LYS A 82 15.16 7.27 3.57
N LEU A 83 15.12 6.07 4.13
CA LEU A 83 15.01 5.85 5.57
C LEU A 83 16.38 5.51 6.19
N GLU A 84 16.60 5.96 7.41
CA GLU A 84 17.75 5.54 8.22
C GLU A 84 17.31 4.46 9.20
N TYR A 85 17.81 3.25 9.02
CA TYR A 85 17.56 2.13 9.93
C TYR A 85 18.47 2.18 11.15
N ASP A 86 17.91 2.02 12.34
CA ASP A 86 18.61 2.02 13.62
C ASP A 86 18.61 0.61 14.23
N ASN A 87 19.80 0.02 14.33
CA ASN A 87 19.98 -1.33 14.86
C ASN A 87 19.65 -1.46 16.35
N VAL A 88 19.69 -0.37 17.12
CA VAL A 88 19.40 -0.37 18.54
C VAL A 88 17.90 -0.32 18.77
N THR A 89 17.20 0.60 18.09
CA THR A 89 15.73 0.73 18.25
C THR A 89 14.95 -0.27 17.41
N ARG A 90 15.58 -0.92 16.41
CA ARG A 90 14.94 -1.85 15.48
C ARG A 90 13.83 -1.18 14.66
N THR A 91 14.03 0.08 14.32
CA THR A 91 13.08 0.92 13.58
C THR A 91 13.82 1.86 12.64
N THR A 92 13.08 2.49 11.75
CA THR A 92 13.57 3.53 10.85
C THR A 92 13.20 4.93 11.33
N ARG A 93 13.94 5.91 10.84
CA ARG A 93 13.62 7.35 10.95
C ARG A 93 13.82 8.03 9.60
N ASP A 94 13.14 9.14 9.41
CA ASP A 94 13.39 10.03 8.28
C ASP A 94 14.78 10.68 8.40
N PRO A 95 15.40 11.13 7.29
CA PRO A 95 16.71 11.77 7.32
C PRO A 95 16.72 13.03 8.20
N PRO A 96 17.85 13.40 8.83
CA PRO A 96 17.94 14.59 9.66
C PRO A 96 17.46 15.86 8.95
N GLY A 97 16.48 16.54 9.56
CA GLY A 97 15.89 17.74 8.99
C GLY A 97 14.86 17.47 7.89
N VAL A 98 14.37 16.24 7.75
CA VAL A 98 13.24 15.91 6.88
C VAL A 98 12.09 15.42 7.73
N ASP A 99 10.91 15.99 7.54
CA ASP A 99 9.67 15.49 8.11
C ASP A 99 8.73 15.02 7.00
N ILE A 100 8.23 13.79 7.11
CA ILE A 100 7.33 13.18 6.14
C ILE A 100 5.97 12.98 6.77
N ARG A 101 4.91 13.35 6.04
CA ARG A 101 3.53 13.07 6.42
C ARG A 101 2.73 12.47 5.27
N VAL A 102 1.66 11.77 5.66
CA VAL A 102 0.70 11.18 4.74
C VAL A 102 -0.55 12.08 4.70
N PRO A 103 -0.83 12.76 3.58
CA PRO A 103 -1.96 13.67 3.47
C PRO A 103 -3.31 12.93 3.30
N GLY A 104 -4.39 13.68 3.51
CA GLY A 104 -5.75 13.31 3.09
C GLY A 104 -6.32 12.01 3.67
N TRP A 105 -6.05 11.70 4.94
CA TRP A 105 -6.67 10.57 5.64
C TRP A 105 -8.21 10.59 5.48
N GLY A 106 -8.78 9.49 5.00
CA GLY A 106 -10.21 9.34 4.74
C GLY A 106 -10.67 9.87 3.38
N ASN A 107 -9.93 10.79 2.77
CA ASN A 107 -10.18 11.26 1.40
C ASN A 107 -9.64 10.21 0.41
N PRO A 108 -10.41 9.77 -0.61
CA PRO A 108 -9.90 8.84 -1.60
C PRO A 108 -8.90 9.49 -2.58
N GLU A 109 -8.88 10.82 -2.72
CA GLU A 109 -8.05 11.50 -3.72
C GLU A 109 -6.56 11.12 -3.68
N PRO A 110 -5.86 11.11 -2.51
CA PRO A 110 -4.42 10.83 -2.47
C PRO A 110 -4.02 9.39 -2.78
N VAL A 111 -5.00 8.50 -2.95
CA VAL A 111 -4.79 7.13 -3.43
C VAL A 111 -5.44 6.92 -4.81
N GLU A 112 -6.31 7.82 -5.27
CA GLU A 112 -6.80 7.85 -6.64
C GLU A 112 -5.74 8.44 -7.59
N TRP A 113 -5.09 9.52 -7.16
CA TRP A 113 -4.05 10.26 -7.86
C TRP A 113 -2.82 10.40 -6.98
N LEU A 114 -1.70 9.82 -7.41
CA LEU A 114 -0.41 9.97 -6.73
C LEU A 114 0.26 11.30 -7.07
N ASP A 115 -0.03 11.86 -8.24
CA ASP A 115 0.37 13.21 -8.62
C ASP A 115 -0.82 14.17 -8.41
N PRO A 116 -0.74 15.14 -7.50
CA PRO A 116 -1.81 16.11 -7.23
C PRO A 116 -2.18 16.98 -8.44
N SER A 117 -1.33 17.05 -9.47
CA SER A 117 -1.65 17.73 -10.74
C SER A 117 -2.58 16.93 -11.65
N HIS A 118 -2.88 15.68 -11.28
CA HIS A 118 -3.66 14.70 -12.05
C HIS A 118 -3.01 14.34 -13.39
N ASP A 119 -1.67 14.35 -13.43
CA ASP A 119 -0.93 13.75 -14.53
C ASP A 119 -1.25 12.24 -14.61
N SER A 120 -1.41 11.75 -15.84
CA SER A 120 -1.72 10.34 -16.12
C SER A 120 -0.70 9.34 -15.56
N ALA A 121 0.57 9.74 -15.41
CA ALA A 121 1.59 8.91 -14.78
C ALA A 121 1.31 8.68 -13.28
N GLY A 122 0.55 9.58 -12.64
CA GLY A 122 0.11 9.47 -11.26
C GLY A 122 -1.25 8.79 -11.08
N THR A 123 -1.90 8.32 -12.15
CA THR A 123 -3.18 7.62 -12.04
C THR A 123 -3.01 6.27 -11.32
N TYR A 124 -3.72 6.07 -10.21
CA TYR A 124 -3.69 4.79 -9.46
C TYR A 124 -5.09 4.20 -9.25
N PHE A 125 -5.80 4.55 -8.16
CA PHE A 125 -7.18 4.09 -7.98
C PHE A 125 -8.22 4.92 -8.74
N ASN A 126 -7.87 6.04 -9.38
CA ASN A 126 -8.83 6.96 -9.96
C ASN A 126 -9.84 6.27 -10.89
N THR A 127 -9.41 5.40 -11.80
CA THR A 127 -10.32 4.69 -12.73
C THR A 127 -11.34 3.81 -11.99
N ILE A 128 -10.91 3.15 -10.90
CA ILE A 128 -11.81 2.37 -10.04
C ILE A 128 -12.76 3.31 -9.29
N GLY A 129 -12.24 4.40 -8.73
CA GLY A 129 -13.03 5.42 -8.04
C GLY A 129 -14.12 6.02 -8.93
N ASP A 130 -13.79 6.40 -10.16
CA ASP A 130 -14.74 6.93 -11.14
C ASP A 130 -15.79 5.90 -11.55
N ALA A 131 -15.40 4.63 -11.73
CA ALA A 131 -16.35 3.56 -11.99
C ALA A 131 -17.32 3.37 -10.81
N LEU A 132 -16.85 3.43 -9.57
CA LEU A 132 -17.71 3.35 -8.38
C LEU A 132 -18.65 4.57 -8.30
N VAL A 133 -18.14 5.78 -8.50
CA VAL A 133 -18.96 7.01 -8.47
C VAL A 133 -20.05 6.98 -9.54
N LYS A 134 -19.73 6.49 -10.75
CA LYS A 134 -20.72 6.27 -11.82
C LYS A 134 -21.82 5.29 -11.42
N ASN A 135 -21.54 4.38 -10.49
CA ASN A 135 -22.50 3.42 -9.94
C ASN A 135 -23.19 3.90 -8.65
N GLY A 136 -23.07 5.19 -8.29
CA GLY A 136 -23.79 5.79 -7.17
C GLY A 136 -23.00 5.90 -5.87
N TYR A 137 -21.70 5.61 -5.89
CA TYR A 137 -20.83 5.94 -4.75
C TYR A 137 -20.54 7.45 -4.69
N VAL A 138 -20.27 7.96 -3.49
CA VAL A 138 -19.98 9.37 -3.21
C VAL A 138 -18.64 9.45 -2.49
N ARG A 139 -17.66 10.11 -3.12
CA ARG A 139 -16.34 10.38 -2.52
C ARG A 139 -16.51 11.09 -1.17
N ASN A 140 -15.63 10.77 -0.22
CA ASN A 140 -15.69 11.25 1.16
C ASN A 140 -16.91 10.80 1.98
N VAL A 141 -17.82 10.00 1.42
CA VAL A 141 -18.98 9.44 2.15
C VAL A 141 -19.00 7.93 2.06
N SER A 142 -19.33 7.37 0.88
CA SER A 142 -19.38 5.93 0.64
C SER A 142 -18.15 5.40 -0.08
N LEU A 143 -17.28 6.28 -0.57
CA LEU A 143 -15.96 5.96 -1.10
C LEU A 143 -14.90 6.77 -0.33
N ARG A 144 -13.98 6.07 0.35
CA ARG A 144 -12.98 6.66 1.25
C ARG A 144 -11.60 6.08 0.93
N GLY A 145 -10.54 6.81 1.27
CA GLY A 145 -9.14 6.37 1.14
C GLY A 145 -8.46 6.17 2.49
N ALA A 146 -7.59 5.17 2.58
CA ALA A 146 -6.74 4.93 3.73
C ALA A 146 -5.26 4.95 3.31
N PRO A 147 -4.70 6.14 2.99
CA PRO A 147 -3.29 6.27 2.66
C PRO A 147 -2.40 6.02 3.87
N TYR A 148 -1.18 5.56 3.65
CA TYR A 148 -0.19 5.31 4.69
C TYR A 148 1.24 5.49 4.17
N ASP A 149 2.21 5.54 5.08
CA ASP A 149 3.62 5.60 4.71
C ASP A 149 4.07 4.22 4.22
N PHE A 150 4.04 4.06 2.89
CA PHE A 150 4.31 2.80 2.22
C PHE A 150 5.76 2.35 2.32
N ARG A 151 6.69 3.23 2.73
CA ARG A 151 8.10 2.89 2.96
C ARG A 151 8.24 1.93 4.15
N ARG A 152 7.31 2.01 5.11
CA ARG A 152 7.35 1.29 6.39
C ARG A 152 6.46 0.05 6.38
N ALA A 153 6.88 -0.98 7.11
CA ALA A 153 6.13 -2.22 7.30
C ALA A 153 5.15 -2.13 8.49
N PRO A 154 4.33 -3.16 8.79
CA PRO A 154 3.30 -3.07 9.83
C PRO A 154 3.81 -2.72 11.24
N ASN A 155 5.04 -3.11 11.60
CA ASN A 155 5.66 -2.77 12.89
C ASN A 155 5.80 -1.26 13.12
N GLU A 156 5.88 -0.46 12.06
CA GLU A 156 6.07 0.99 12.14
C GLU A 156 4.85 1.76 11.62
N ASN A 157 3.77 1.05 11.27
CA ASN A 157 2.48 1.60 10.83
C ASN A 157 1.37 1.35 11.87
N GLY A 158 1.70 1.30 13.16
CA GLY A 158 0.74 1.06 14.24
C GLY A 158 -0.44 2.06 14.25
N GLU A 159 -0.15 3.34 14.05
CA GLU A 159 -1.17 4.40 13.99
C GLU A 159 -2.16 4.20 12.83
N PHE A 160 -1.68 3.72 11.68
CA PHE A 160 -2.53 3.42 10.53
C PHE A 160 -3.64 2.43 10.91
N PHE A 161 -3.32 1.35 11.64
CA PHE A 161 -4.31 0.35 12.03
C PHE A 161 -5.35 0.90 13.02
N VAL A 162 -4.94 1.77 13.93
CA VAL A 162 -5.86 2.46 14.85
C VAL A 162 -6.80 3.36 14.06
N LYS A 163 -6.25 4.20 13.17
CA LYS A 163 -7.04 5.12 12.34
C LYS A 163 -7.94 4.38 11.36
N LEU A 164 -7.51 3.26 10.79
CA LEU A 164 -8.30 2.44 9.88
C LEU A 164 -9.54 1.87 10.57
N LYS A 165 -9.41 1.43 11.83
CA LYS A 165 -10.56 1.00 12.65
C LYS A 165 -11.58 2.12 12.78
N THR A 166 -11.13 3.32 13.13
CA THR A 166 -11.99 4.51 13.24
C THR A 166 -12.64 4.85 11.90
N LEU A 167 -11.88 4.87 10.80
CA LEU A 167 -12.39 5.15 9.47
C LEU A 167 -13.48 4.17 9.04
N VAL A 168 -13.32 2.87 9.35
CA VAL A 168 -14.36 1.86 9.11
C VAL A 168 -15.64 2.18 9.87
N GLN A 169 -15.54 2.53 11.16
CA GLN A 169 -16.70 2.82 12.01
C GLN A 169 -17.41 4.12 11.60
N GLU A 170 -16.66 5.16 11.24
CA GLU A 170 -17.17 6.39 10.67
C GLU A 170 -17.90 6.13 9.35
N THR A 171 -17.25 5.41 8.44
CA THR A 171 -17.82 5.07 7.13
C THR A 171 -19.10 4.25 7.29
N TYR A 172 -19.12 3.26 8.18
CA TYR A 172 -20.32 2.51 8.54
C TYR A 172 -21.46 3.43 8.99
N THR A 173 -21.17 4.36 9.92
CA THR A 173 -22.16 5.28 10.49
C THR A 173 -22.71 6.25 9.44
N MET A 174 -21.83 6.83 8.61
CA MET A 174 -22.21 7.75 7.53
C MET A 174 -23.07 7.09 6.45
N ASN A 175 -23.00 5.76 6.31
CA ASN A 175 -23.71 5.00 5.29
C ASN A 175 -24.84 4.15 5.89
N ASN A 176 -25.65 4.76 6.77
CA ASN A 176 -26.83 4.13 7.37
C ASN A 176 -26.53 2.79 8.07
N LYS A 177 -25.37 2.69 8.73
CA LYS A 177 -24.94 1.47 9.43
C LYS A 177 -24.79 0.28 8.46
N THR A 178 -24.28 0.54 7.26
CA THR A 178 -23.99 -0.50 6.26
C THR A 178 -22.55 -0.99 6.41
N PRO A 179 -22.30 -2.31 6.56
CA PRO A 179 -20.96 -2.87 6.65
C PRO A 179 -20.08 -2.50 5.44
N VAL A 180 -18.80 -2.24 5.70
CA VAL A 180 -17.83 -1.67 4.76
C VAL A 180 -17.13 -2.76 3.94
N THR A 181 -16.93 -2.53 2.65
CA THR A 181 -16.06 -3.33 1.79
C THR A 181 -14.65 -2.73 1.80
N LEU A 182 -13.65 -3.53 2.16
CA LEU A 182 -12.24 -3.14 2.01
C LEU A 182 -11.77 -3.53 0.60
N LEU A 183 -11.47 -2.55 -0.25
CA LEU A 183 -10.89 -2.78 -1.56
C LEU A 183 -9.40 -2.49 -1.49
N THR A 184 -8.59 -3.50 -1.76
CA THR A 184 -7.16 -3.46 -1.50
C THR A 184 -6.38 -3.82 -2.75
N HIS A 185 -5.18 -3.26 -2.91
CA HIS A 185 -4.28 -3.60 -4.00
C HIS A 185 -2.87 -3.90 -3.50
N SER A 186 -2.26 -4.95 -4.04
CA SER A 186 -0.87 -5.33 -3.76
C SER A 186 -0.60 -5.37 -2.24
N MET A 187 0.44 -4.70 -1.75
CA MET A 187 0.81 -4.63 -0.33
C MET A 187 -0.34 -4.18 0.60
N GLY A 188 -1.30 -3.39 0.10
CA GLY A 188 -2.47 -2.95 0.86
C GLY A 188 -3.36 -4.11 1.30
N GLY A 189 -3.38 -5.21 0.54
CA GLY A 189 -4.08 -6.42 0.96
C GLY A 189 -3.40 -7.10 2.15
N SER A 190 -2.06 -7.13 2.17
CA SER A 190 -1.30 -7.65 3.31
C SER A 190 -1.49 -6.77 4.55
N MET A 191 -1.54 -5.44 4.37
CA MET A 191 -1.87 -4.49 5.44
C MET A 191 -3.28 -4.72 5.99
N ALA A 192 -4.28 -4.89 5.12
CA ALA A 192 -5.66 -5.15 5.52
C ALA A 192 -5.83 -6.51 6.20
N LEU A 193 -5.11 -7.54 5.75
CA LEU A 193 -5.10 -8.85 6.40
C LEU A 193 -4.55 -8.75 7.82
N HIS A 194 -3.42 -8.06 8.01
CA HIS A 194 -2.89 -7.81 9.35
C HIS A 194 -3.89 -7.04 10.21
N PHE A 195 -4.48 -5.96 9.68
CA PHE A 195 -5.51 -5.18 10.35
C PHE A 195 -6.69 -6.03 10.84
N LEU A 196 -7.26 -6.87 9.96
CA LEU A 196 -8.43 -7.69 10.29
C LEU A 196 -8.10 -8.73 11.37
N ARG A 197 -6.88 -9.25 11.43
CA ARG A 197 -6.46 -10.17 12.50
C ARG A 197 -6.31 -9.50 13.86
N LEU A 198 -6.07 -8.19 13.89
CA LEU A 198 -6.08 -7.42 15.13
C LEU A 198 -7.50 -7.18 15.68
N GLN A 199 -8.56 -7.48 14.91
CA GLN A 199 -9.95 -7.25 15.32
C GLN A 199 -10.62 -8.53 15.80
N THR A 200 -11.55 -8.37 16.75
CA THR A 200 -12.41 -9.48 17.19
C THR A 200 -13.36 -9.89 16.07
N GLN A 201 -13.77 -11.18 16.05
CA GLN A 201 -14.74 -11.65 15.06
C GLN A 201 -16.06 -10.87 15.13
N SER A 202 -16.56 -10.59 16.33
CA SER A 202 -17.76 -9.77 16.54
C SER A 202 -17.67 -8.36 15.95
N TRP A 203 -16.48 -7.74 15.96
CA TRP A 203 -16.27 -6.44 15.33
C TRP A 203 -16.31 -6.59 13.81
N LYS A 204 -15.64 -7.61 13.26
CA LYS A 204 -15.63 -7.87 11.81
C LYS A 204 -17.03 -8.17 11.27
N ASP A 205 -17.80 -9.00 11.98
CA ASP A 205 -19.18 -9.37 11.60
C ASP A 205 -20.11 -8.14 11.56
N LEU A 206 -19.86 -7.14 12.43
CA LEU A 206 -20.64 -5.91 12.47
C LEU A 206 -20.22 -4.91 11.39
N TYR A 207 -18.91 -4.70 11.21
CA TYR A 207 -18.40 -3.56 10.44
C TYR A 207 -17.91 -3.89 9.04
N ILE A 208 -17.57 -5.15 8.75
CA ILE A 208 -16.92 -5.53 7.49
C ILE A 208 -17.86 -6.40 6.67
N ARG A 209 -18.26 -5.91 5.49
CA ARG A 209 -19.05 -6.68 4.53
C ARG A 209 -18.21 -7.79 3.90
N ARG A 210 -17.02 -7.43 3.44
CA ARG A 210 -16.06 -8.28 2.72
C ARG A 210 -14.74 -7.55 2.50
N MET A 211 -13.71 -8.31 2.13
CA MET A 211 -12.46 -7.80 1.57
C MET A 211 -12.36 -8.22 0.10
N ILE A 212 -12.03 -7.28 -0.78
CA ILE A 212 -11.68 -7.54 -2.17
C ILE A 212 -10.19 -7.23 -2.32
N SER A 213 -9.42 -8.25 -2.67
CA SER A 213 -7.97 -8.20 -2.82
C SER A 213 -7.61 -8.24 -4.29
N LEU A 214 -6.91 -7.22 -4.77
CA LEU A 214 -6.36 -7.13 -6.12
C LEU A 214 -4.85 -7.41 -6.07
N SER A 215 -4.41 -8.58 -6.54
CA SER A 215 -3.00 -8.97 -6.70
C SER A 215 -2.16 -8.84 -5.42
N THR A 216 -2.72 -9.20 -4.26
CA THR A 216 -1.99 -9.15 -2.98
C THR A 216 -0.85 -10.17 -2.95
N PRO A 217 0.39 -9.77 -2.64
CA PRO A 217 1.55 -10.66 -2.54
C PRO A 217 1.55 -11.39 -1.19
N TRP A 218 0.59 -12.29 -1.00
CA TRP A 218 0.37 -13.06 0.22
C TRP A 218 1.62 -13.73 0.80
N GLY A 219 2.53 -14.19 -0.06
CA GLY A 219 3.79 -14.83 0.31
C GLY A 219 5.04 -13.97 0.08
N GLY A 220 4.88 -12.70 -0.25
CA GLY A 220 5.95 -11.87 -0.82
C GLY A 220 6.09 -12.06 -2.34
N ALA A 221 7.13 -11.44 -2.92
CA ALA A 221 7.38 -11.44 -4.36
C ALA A 221 8.87 -11.48 -4.69
N MET A 222 9.24 -12.24 -5.73
CA MET A 222 10.62 -12.30 -6.24
C MET A 222 11.16 -10.95 -6.71
N LYS A 223 10.29 -10.03 -7.15
CA LYS A 223 10.69 -8.67 -7.52
C LYS A 223 11.37 -7.93 -6.36
N ALA A 224 11.02 -8.19 -5.10
CA ALA A 224 11.70 -7.58 -3.96
C ALA A 224 13.19 -7.94 -3.90
N LEU A 225 13.56 -9.18 -4.24
CA LEU A 225 14.97 -9.60 -4.33
C LEU A 225 15.71 -8.89 -5.47
N LYS A 226 15.08 -8.78 -6.64
CA LYS A 226 15.63 -7.99 -7.76
C LYS A 226 15.92 -6.56 -7.33
N VAL A 227 15.00 -5.92 -6.61
CA VAL A 227 15.16 -4.54 -6.13
C VAL A 227 16.37 -4.42 -5.19
N PHE A 228 16.53 -5.33 -4.22
CA PHE A 228 17.73 -5.34 -3.38
C PHE A 228 19.03 -5.58 -4.17
N ALA A 229 18.99 -6.41 -5.21
CA ALA A 229 20.17 -6.71 -6.01
C ALA A 229 20.58 -5.56 -6.93
N ILE A 230 19.63 -5.01 -7.71
CA ILE A 230 19.93 -4.10 -8.83
C ILE A 230 19.02 -2.87 -8.92
N GLY A 231 17.96 -2.80 -8.10
CA GLY A 231 16.95 -1.74 -8.14
C GLY A 231 15.80 -2.01 -9.12
N ASP A 232 14.84 -1.09 -9.14
CA ASP A 232 13.75 -1.10 -10.10
C ASP A 232 13.46 0.31 -10.62
N ASP A 233 13.35 0.44 -11.94
CA ASP A 233 13.10 1.70 -12.65
C ASP A 233 11.61 2.09 -12.69
N LEU A 234 10.76 1.33 -11.99
CA LEU A 234 9.30 1.50 -11.97
C LEU A 234 8.67 1.43 -13.37
N GLY A 235 9.37 0.83 -14.35
CA GLY A 235 8.94 0.76 -15.75
C GLY A 235 9.21 2.03 -16.56
N SER A 236 9.97 3.00 -16.02
CA SER A 236 10.32 4.23 -16.72
C SER A 236 11.76 4.21 -17.23
N LEU A 237 11.94 4.37 -18.54
CA LEU A 237 13.26 4.44 -19.18
C LEU A 237 14.11 5.65 -18.73
N MET A 238 13.49 6.64 -18.09
CA MET A 238 14.17 7.84 -17.60
C MET A 238 14.71 7.67 -16.18
N LEU A 239 14.31 6.62 -15.45
CA LEU A 239 14.72 6.38 -14.08
C LEU A 239 15.85 5.37 -14.02
N SER A 240 16.93 5.78 -13.33
CA SER A 240 18.07 4.91 -13.09
C SER A 240 17.75 3.87 -12.01
N GLN A 241 17.83 2.58 -12.35
CA GLN A 241 17.64 1.49 -11.39
C GLN A 241 18.60 1.61 -10.20
N SER A 242 19.87 1.95 -10.44
CA SER A 242 20.86 2.08 -9.37
C SER A 242 20.60 3.27 -8.46
N THR A 243 20.07 4.37 -9.00
CA THR A 243 19.71 5.55 -8.21
C THR A 243 18.49 5.28 -7.35
N LEU A 244 17.43 4.70 -7.92
CA LEU A 244 16.23 4.33 -7.15
C LEU A 244 16.52 3.26 -6.12
N ARG A 245 17.43 2.31 -6.43
CA ARG A 245 17.90 1.31 -5.46
C ARG A 245 18.35 1.95 -4.16
N ALA A 246 19.04 3.09 -4.21
CA ALA A 246 19.57 3.76 -3.02
C ALA A 246 18.48 4.23 -2.04
N GLU A 247 17.26 4.49 -2.53
CA GLU A 247 16.08 4.76 -1.70
C GLU A 247 15.35 3.45 -1.36
N GLN A 248 15.03 2.64 -2.38
CA GLN A 248 14.17 1.46 -2.25
C GLN A 248 14.68 0.45 -1.21
N ILE A 249 16.00 0.21 -1.16
CA ILE A 249 16.59 -0.74 -0.23
C ILE A 249 16.55 -0.29 1.24
N THR A 250 16.20 0.97 1.49
CA THR A 250 16.06 1.50 2.85
C THR A 250 14.67 1.28 3.44
N CYS A 251 13.70 0.85 2.62
CA CYS A 251 12.30 0.68 3.01
C CYS A 251 12.05 -0.69 3.68
N PRO A 252 11.65 -0.76 4.96
CA PRO A 252 11.27 -2.02 5.60
C PRO A 252 10.11 -2.74 4.91
N SER A 253 9.24 -2.02 4.21
CA SER A 253 8.17 -2.62 3.39
C SER A 253 8.72 -3.55 2.30
N LEU A 254 9.86 -3.21 1.69
CA LEU A 254 10.52 -4.06 0.70
C LEU A 254 11.03 -5.36 1.32
N ALA A 255 11.64 -5.28 2.51
CA ALA A 255 12.10 -6.46 3.25
C ALA A 255 10.92 -7.35 3.69
N TRP A 256 9.80 -6.75 4.06
CA TRP A 256 8.58 -7.48 4.39
C TRP A 256 8.03 -8.27 3.19
N LEU A 257 8.10 -7.69 1.99
CA LEU A 257 7.65 -8.30 0.73
C LEU A 257 8.63 -9.32 0.13
N LEU A 258 9.76 -9.63 0.77
CA LEU A 258 10.64 -10.71 0.34
C LEU A 258 9.91 -12.07 0.38
N PRO A 259 10.29 -13.02 -0.50
CA PRO A 259 9.74 -14.38 -0.53
C PRO A 259 9.64 -15.03 0.86
N SER A 260 8.53 -15.72 1.12
CA SER A 260 8.25 -16.40 2.39
C SER A 260 8.49 -17.90 2.29
N LYS A 261 8.97 -18.50 3.38
CA LYS A 261 9.19 -19.95 3.53
C LYS A 261 7.90 -20.76 3.41
N ASN A 262 6.74 -20.11 3.55
CA ASN A 262 5.43 -20.73 3.35
C ASN A 262 5.13 -21.03 1.86
N PHE A 263 5.81 -20.36 0.92
CA PHE A 263 5.49 -20.43 -0.51
C PHE A 263 6.68 -20.83 -1.39
N TRP A 264 7.92 -20.54 -0.97
CA TRP A 264 9.14 -20.93 -1.69
C TRP A 264 9.83 -22.11 -1.01
N LYS A 265 10.27 -23.09 -1.81
CA LYS A 265 10.93 -24.29 -1.25
C LYS A 265 12.31 -23.92 -0.71
N PRO A 266 12.78 -24.56 0.37
CA PRO A 266 14.14 -24.34 0.89
C PRO A 266 15.27 -24.59 -0.12
N SER A 267 15.03 -25.46 -1.12
CA SER A 267 15.99 -25.80 -2.17
C SER A 267 15.85 -24.97 -3.45
N GLU A 268 14.90 -24.05 -3.50
CA GLU A 268 14.65 -23.21 -4.67
C GLU A 268 15.71 -22.11 -4.76
N VAL A 269 16.36 -22.00 -5.92
CA VAL A 269 17.38 -20.98 -6.17
C VAL A 269 16.67 -19.68 -6.53
N LEU A 270 16.79 -18.70 -5.66
CA LEU A 270 16.16 -17.38 -5.78
C LEU A 270 17.06 -16.36 -6.49
N VAL A 271 18.38 -16.48 -6.32
CA VAL A 271 19.37 -15.65 -7.01
C VAL A 271 20.53 -16.56 -7.42
N GLN A 272 20.97 -16.43 -8.67
CA GLN A 272 22.08 -17.21 -9.21
C GLN A 272 23.22 -16.27 -9.65
N THR A 273 24.43 -16.58 -9.21
CA THR A 273 25.67 -15.90 -9.64
C THR A 273 26.64 -16.93 -10.23
N ASP A 274 27.77 -16.46 -10.74
CA ASP A 274 28.88 -17.30 -11.18
C ASP A 274 29.54 -18.10 -10.03
N LYS A 275 29.42 -17.60 -8.79
CA LYS A 275 30.10 -18.16 -7.60
C LYS A 275 29.17 -18.89 -6.63
N PHE A 276 27.89 -18.53 -6.59
CA PHE A 276 26.97 -19.00 -5.57
C PHE A 276 25.50 -18.98 -6.02
N ASN A 277 24.72 -19.94 -5.54
CA ASN A 277 23.27 -20.01 -5.71
C ASN A 277 22.61 -19.75 -4.36
N TYR A 278 21.87 -18.65 -4.25
CA TYR A 278 21.20 -18.25 -3.02
C TYR A 278 19.79 -18.81 -2.99
N THR A 279 19.45 -19.48 -1.90
CA THR A 279 18.09 -19.92 -1.58
C THR A 279 17.47 -19.00 -0.53
N ILE A 280 16.24 -19.29 -0.13
CA ILE A 280 15.58 -18.59 0.99
C ILE A 280 16.34 -18.73 2.33
N ASN A 281 17.20 -19.75 2.47
CA ASN A 281 18.02 -19.93 3.66
C ASN A 281 19.30 -19.09 3.64
N ASP A 282 19.67 -18.56 2.47
CA ASP A 282 20.92 -17.82 2.26
C ASP A 282 20.69 -16.31 2.22
N LEU A 283 19.51 -15.81 2.60
CA LEU A 283 19.16 -14.38 2.50
C LEU A 283 20.10 -13.49 3.32
N GLU A 284 20.50 -13.90 4.53
CA GLU A 284 21.50 -13.17 5.32
C GLU A 284 22.83 -13.06 4.56
N LYS A 285 23.29 -14.18 3.99
CA LYS A 285 24.51 -14.19 3.18
C LYS A 285 24.38 -13.29 1.95
N LEU A 286 23.26 -13.39 1.24
CA LEU A 286 22.96 -12.56 0.08
C LEU A 286 23.04 -11.07 0.40
N PHE A 287 22.42 -10.62 1.49
CA PHE A 287 22.42 -9.21 1.88
C PHE A 287 23.80 -8.71 2.32
N ASN A 288 24.61 -9.57 2.95
CA ASN A 288 26.01 -9.24 3.22
C ASN A 288 26.85 -9.16 1.93
N ASP A 289 26.66 -10.09 0.99
CA ASP A 289 27.38 -10.09 -0.29
C ASP A 289 26.98 -8.90 -1.19
N LEU A 290 25.77 -8.37 -1.02
CA LEU A 290 25.25 -7.17 -1.70
C LEU A 290 25.58 -5.84 -0.99
N ASP A 291 26.33 -5.89 0.12
CA ASP A 291 26.67 -4.73 0.97
C ASP A 291 25.45 -3.97 1.52
N VAL A 292 24.40 -4.71 1.90
CA VAL A 292 23.14 -4.18 2.45
C VAL A 292 22.69 -4.95 3.70
N PRO A 293 23.54 -5.11 4.74
CA PRO A 293 23.24 -5.96 5.90
C PRO A 293 21.95 -5.58 6.64
N ASN A 294 21.57 -4.29 6.63
CA ASN A 294 20.33 -3.82 7.24
C ASN A 294 19.07 -4.47 6.62
N ALA A 295 19.12 -4.94 5.37
CA ALA A 295 18.00 -5.65 4.74
C ALA A 295 17.64 -6.94 5.50
N TRP A 296 18.64 -7.66 6.00
CA TRP A 296 18.43 -8.83 6.85
C TRP A 296 17.78 -8.46 8.18
N GLU A 297 18.24 -7.36 8.77
CA GLU A 297 17.71 -6.86 10.03
C GLU A 297 16.24 -6.45 9.90
N MET A 298 15.89 -5.68 8.86
CA MET A 298 14.50 -5.32 8.54
C MET A 298 13.63 -6.54 8.24
N ARG A 299 14.18 -7.57 7.58
CA ARG A 299 13.47 -8.83 7.35
C ARG A 299 13.11 -9.51 8.67
N LYS A 300 14.04 -9.59 9.63
CA LYS A 300 13.76 -10.20 10.95
C LYS A 300 12.64 -9.47 11.69
N ASP A 301 12.58 -8.15 11.61
CA ASP A 301 11.55 -7.37 12.30
C ASP A 301 10.14 -7.54 11.69
N THR A 302 10.09 -7.89 10.40
CA THR A 302 8.85 -7.95 9.61
C THR A 302 8.37 -9.38 9.32
N GLU A 303 9.21 -10.39 9.49
CA GLU A 303 8.91 -11.79 9.12
C GLU A 303 7.64 -12.32 9.78
N LYS A 304 7.34 -11.92 11.01
CA LYS A 304 6.13 -12.31 11.74
C LYS A 304 4.82 -11.94 11.02
N TYR A 305 4.82 -10.90 10.20
CA TYR A 305 3.64 -10.47 9.45
C TYR A 305 3.42 -11.30 8.17
N SER A 306 4.46 -11.99 7.69
CA SER A 306 4.41 -12.86 6.50
C SER A 306 4.33 -14.35 6.87
N SER A 307 4.62 -14.71 8.13
CA SER A 307 4.58 -16.09 8.61
C SER A 307 3.18 -16.53 9.06
N ASP A 308 2.42 -15.63 9.68
CA ASP A 308 1.01 -15.88 10.00
C ASP A 308 0.17 -15.83 8.72
N PHE A 309 -0.40 -16.98 8.34
CA PHE A 309 -1.28 -17.12 7.18
C PHE A 309 -2.74 -17.42 7.56
N SER A 310 -3.16 -17.11 8.79
CA SER A 310 -4.54 -17.27 9.24
C SER A 310 -5.54 -16.46 8.40
N ALA A 311 -6.71 -17.04 8.13
CA ALA A 311 -7.74 -16.39 7.31
C ALA A 311 -8.26 -15.10 7.97
N PRO A 312 -8.68 -14.08 7.20
CA PRO A 312 -9.13 -12.80 7.76
C PRO A 312 -10.45 -12.90 8.54
N GLY A 313 -11.19 -14.01 8.44
CA GLY A 313 -12.48 -14.21 9.11
C GLY A 313 -13.58 -13.28 8.58
N VAL A 314 -13.53 -12.94 7.30
CA VAL A 314 -14.58 -12.21 6.56
C VAL A 314 -14.70 -12.82 5.17
N GLU A 315 -15.79 -12.53 4.45
CA GLU A 315 -15.90 -12.85 3.03
C GLU A 315 -14.71 -12.22 2.26
N LEU A 316 -13.96 -13.03 1.52
CA LEU A 316 -12.76 -12.63 0.81
C LEU A 316 -12.89 -12.94 -0.68
N HIS A 317 -12.69 -11.94 -1.53
CA HIS A 317 -12.57 -12.08 -2.98
C HIS A 317 -11.11 -11.87 -3.37
N CYS A 318 -10.42 -12.92 -3.80
CA CYS A 318 -9.03 -12.86 -4.24
C CYS A 318 -8.96 -12.82 -5.77
N LEU A 319 -8.61 -11.66 -6.32
CA LEU A 319 -8.34 -11.48 -7.74
C LEU A 319 -6.82 -11.39 -7.92
N TYR A 320 -6.28 -12.11 -8.89
CA TYR A 320 -4.85 -12.11 -9.20
C TYR A 320 -4.64 -12.26 -10.71
N GLY A 321 -3.59 -11.61 -11.22
CA GLY A 321 -3.14 -11.81 -12.59
C GLY A 321 -2.49 -13.18 -12.75
N TYR A 322 -2.71 -13.82 -13.89
CA TYR A 322 -2.08 -15.09 -14.25
C TYR A 322 -1.61 -15.02 -15.70
N ASN A 323 -0.64 -15.87 -16.06
CA ASN A 323 -0.09 -15.96 -17.42
C ASN A 323 0.56 -14.66 -17.93
N ILE A 324 1.21 -13.91 -17.03
CA ILE A 324 2.05 -12.76 -17.34
C ILE A 324 3.46 -13.11 -16.86
N SER A 325 4.47 -12.90 -17.70
CA SER A 325 5.86 -13.18 -17.32
C SER A 325 6.26 -12.30 -16.14
N THR A 326 6.74 -12.94 -15.08
CA THR A 326 7.22 -12.30 -13.85
C THR A 326 8.64 -12.71 -13.55
N VAL A 327 9.35 -11.90 -12.75
CA VAL A 327 10.68 -12.26 -12.27
C VAL A 327 10.59 -13.52 -11.41
N GLU A 328 11.37 -14.55 -11.74
CA GLU A 328 11.40 -15.84 -11.03
C GLU A 328 12.75 -16.13 -10.37
N ARG A 329 13.85 -15.59 -10.90
CA ARG A 329 15.23 -15.76 -10.40
C ARG A 329 16.16 -14.70 -10.98
#